data_AF-A0A089HXY2-F1
#
_entry.id   AF-A0A089HXY2-F1
#
_cell.length_a   1.000
_cell.length_b   1.000
_cell.length_c   1.000
_cell.angle_alpha   90.00
_cell.angle_beta   90.00
_cell.angle_gamma   90.00
#
_symmetry.space_group_name_H-M   'P 1'
#
loop_
_entity.id
_entity.type
_entity.pdbx_description
1 polymer ?
#
loop_
_entity_poly.entity_id
_entity_poly.type
_entity_poly.pdbx_seq_one_letter_code
_entity_poly.pdbx_strand_id
1 'polypeptide(L)'
;MKKNAIVLLVVFLFAATMVLLFGWFLPAVLQIYLHNYYIKGLTLLVIFTGVVLGKRFTWSNHIVYVIAVVTVVGMMFDTSGNPMYNKPLEWIVSPIGELQVMQDVNNYAPGEYAISDNIAILKQDGGIIELSTAWLYLYRFVQYLALYSIVGTVLGAVNRRLPERDYKLIQTVDETLPADLEQKVAAELKRREEAASAGRILPDEIQASVWKLKQDGKLIPAIKLVRMHTNLSLGEAKQYVEKL
;
A
#
# COMPACT_ATOMS: atom_id res chain seq x y z
N MET A 1 10.81 -46.53 27.24
CA MET A 1 12.12 -45.84 27.31
C MET A 1 12.57 -45.22 25.98
N LYS A 2 12.51 -45.92 24.84
CA LYS A 2 12.97 -45.37 23.53
C LYS A 2 12.28 -44.07 23.09
N LYS A 3 10.96 -43.95 23.31
CA LYS A 3 10.19 -42.73 22.95
C LYS A 3 10.67 -41.49 23.72
N ASN A 4 10.90 -41.60 25.03
CA ASN A 4 11.36 -40.49 25.86
C ASN A 4 12.79 -40.07 25.48
N ALA A 5 13.66 -41.03 25.16
CA ALA A 5 15.02 -40.74 24.68
C ALA A 5 15.02 -40.01 23.32
N ILE A 6 14.12 -40.39 22.40
CA ILE A 6 13.95 -39.69 21.11
C ILE A 6 13.44 -38.27 21.34
N VAL A 7 12.43 -38.07 22.19
CA VAL A 7 11.91 -36.73 22.50
C VAL A 7 13.02 -35.85 23.10
N LEU A 8 13.80 -36.39 24.03
CA LEU A 8 14.92 -35.68 24.64
C LEU A 8 15.97 -35.30 23.59
N LEU A 9 16.33 -36.21 22.69
CA LEU A 9 17.28 -35.95 21.61
C LEU A 9 16.79 -34.85 20.65
N VAL A 10 15.50 -34.84 20.29
CA VAL A 10 14.92 -33.77 19.46
C VAL A 10 14.99 -32.42 20.17
N VAL A 11 14.69 -32.36 21.46
CA VAL A 11 14.81 -31.11 22.24
C VAL A 11 16.26 -30.62 22.28
N PHE A 12 17.23 -31.50 22.51
CA PHE A 12 18.64 -31.13 22.47
C PHE A 12 19.12 -30.70 21.10
N LEU A 13 18.69 -31.37 20.03
CA LEU A 13 19.01 -30.99 18.66
C LEU A 13 18.41 -29.63 18.30
N PHE A 14 17.16 -29.38 18.72
CA PHE A 14 16.52 -28.09 18.56
C PHE A 14 17.28 -27.00 19.31
N ALA A 15 17.61 -27.22 20.59
CA ALA A 15 18.38 -26.27 21.39
C ALA A 15 19.76 -25.99 20.77
N ALA A 16 20.49 -27.02 20.35
CA ALA A 16 21.78 -26.87 19.66
C ALA A 16 21.64 -26.09 18.35
N THR A 17 20.58 -26.36 17.57
CA THR A 17 20.28 -25.61 16.34
C THR A 17 19.98 -24.14 16.64
N MET A 18 19.18 -23.85 17.68
CA MET A 18 18.89 -22.48 18.10
C MET A 18 20.16 -21.76 18.56
N VAL A 19 21.03 -22.42 19.33
CA VAL A 19 22.31 -21.84 19.76
C VAL A 19 23.23 -21.56 18.58
N LEU A 20 23.32 -22.46 17.59
CA LEU A 20 24.11 -22.20 16.38
C LEU A 20 23.53 -21.06 15.54
N LEU A 21 22.21 -21.02 15.38
CA LEU A 21 21.54 -19.99 14.60
C LEU A 21 21.66 -18.61 15.26
N PHE A 22 21.31 -18.48 16.53
CA PHE A 22 21.29 -17.17 17.22
C PHE A 22 22.64 -16.79 17.82
N GLY A 23 23.48 -17.76 18.19
CA GLY A 23 24.79 -17.51 18.78
C GLY A 23 25.89 -17.26 17.76
N TRP A 24 25.79 -17.83 16.55
CA TRP A 24 26.85 -17.72 15.54
C TRP A 24 26.37 -17.20 14.20
N PHE A 25 25.37 -17.85 13.60
CA PHE A 25 24.98 -17.57 12.23
C PHE A 25 24.36 -16.17 12.07
N LEU A 26 23.37 -15.84 12.89
CA LEU A 26 22.67 -14.56 12.82
C LEU A 26 23.62 -13.38 13.13
N PRO A 27 24.48 -13.43 14.17
CA PRO A 27 25.49 -12.40 14.38
C PRO A 27 26.47 -12.26 13.20
N ALA A 28 26.92 -13.37 12.60
CA ALA A 28 27.82 -13.32 11.46
C ALA A 28 27.16 -12.67 10.22
N VAL A 29 25.92 -13.04 9.93
CA VAL A 29 25.12 -12.44 8.85
C VAL A 29 24.88 -10.95 9.13
N LEU A 30 24.55 -10.60 10.37
CA LEU A 30 24.38 -9.21 10.78
C LEU A 30 25.67 -8.43 10.58
N GLN A 31 26.83 -8.94 11.01
CA GLN A 31 28.09 -8.25 10.80
C GLN A 31 28.42 -8.05 9.32
N ILE A 32 28.19 -9.06 8.48
CA ILE A 32 28.38 -8.92 7.02
C ILE A 32 27.44 -7.83 6.48
N TYR A 33 26.19 -7.80 6.95
CA TYR A 33 25.21 -6.79 6.56
C TYR A 33 25.64 -5.39 6.99
N LEU A 34 26.16 -5.23 8.22
CA LEU A 34 26.53 -3.93 8.77
C LEU A 34 27.81 -3.36 8.13
N HIS A 35 28.79 -4.20 7.79
CA HIS A 35 30.08 -3.75 7.23
C HIS A 35 30.09 -3.57 5.71
N ASN A 36 29.03 -3.98 5.02
CA ASN A 36 28.97 -3.88 3.56
C ASN A 36 28.07 -2.73 3.12
N TYR A 37 28.71 -1.69 2.59
CA TYR A 37 28.05 -0.48 2.09
C TYR A 37 26.94 -0.75 1.06
N TYR A 38 27.03 -1.81 0.25
CA TYR A 38 26.05 -2.09 -0.80
C TYR A 38 24.79 -2.79 -0.30
N ILE A 39 24.89 -3.54 0.80
CA ILE A 39 23.82 -4.47 1.19
C ILE A 39 22.56 -3.72 1.64
N LYS A 40 22.70 -2.58 2.34
CA LYS A 40 21.56 -1.77 2.81
C LYS A 40 20.67 -1.32 1.63
N GLY A 41 21.25 -0.60 0.68
CA GLY A 41 20.55 -0.14 -0.53
C GLY A 41 19.99 -1.27 -1.39
N LEU A 42 20.76 -2.36 -1.57
CA LEU A 42 20.30 -3.53 -2.34
C LEU A 42 19.10 -4.21 -1.67
N THR A 43 19.13 -4.37 -0.34
CA THR A 43 18.03 -4.99 0.42
C THR A 43 16.75 -4.19 0.24
N LEU A 44 16.82 -2.86 0.36
CA LEU A 44 15.68 -1.98 0.16
C LEU A 44 15.15 -2.05 -1.29
N LEU A 45 16.03 -2.12 -2.28
CA LEU A 45 15.65 -2.26 -3.69
C LEU A 45 14.94 -3.58 -3.97
N VAL A 46 15.42 -4.69 -3.39
CA VAL A 46 14.80 -6.01 -3.51
C VAL A 46 13.41 -6.02 -2.86
N ILE A 47 13.29 -5.44 -1.65
CA ILE A 47 12.00 -5.32 -0.96
C ILE A 47 11.02 -4.50 -1.81
N PHE A 48 11.43 -3.33 -2.28
CA PHE A 48 10.61 -2.47 -3.15
C PHE A 48 10.14 -3.24 -4.40
N THR A 49 11.06 -3.90 -5.08
CA THR A 49 10.77 -4.67 -6.29
C THR A 49 9.78 -5.80 -6.01
N GLY A 50 9.98 -6.55 -4.93
CA GLY A 50 9.09 -7.63 -4.51
C GLY A 50 7.67 -7.13 -4.19
N VAL A 51 7.54 -6.00 -3.49
CA VAL A 51 6.26 -5.38 -3.18
C VAL A 51 5.54 -4.90 -4.46
N VAL A 52 6.26 -4.19 -5.34
CA VAL A 52 5.71 -3.64 -6.58
C VAL A 52 5.26 -4.74 -7.54
N LEU A 53 6.07 -5.79 -7.74
CA LEU A 53 5.71 -6.92 -8.61
C LEU A 53 4.63 -7.80 -7.97
N GLY A 54 4.75 -8.08 -6.67
CA GLY A 54 3.84 -8.96 -5.93
C GLY A 54 2.40 -8.45 -5.90
N LYS A 55 2.22 -7.13 -5.74
CA LYS A 55 0.92 -6.44 -5.75
C LYS A 55 0.57 -5.76 -7.08
N ARG A 56 1.45 -5.87 -8.09
CA ARG A 56 1.31 -5.25 -9.41
C ARG A 56 0.99 -3.74 -9.34
N PHE A 57 1.70 -3.03 -8.48
CA PHE A 57 1.56 -1.57 -8.39
C PHE A 57 2.02 -0.91 -9.69
N THR A 58 1.32 0.16 -10.08
CA THR A 58 1.60 0.96 -11.28
C THR A 58 1.30 2.42 -10.99
N TRP A 59 1.68 3.34 -11.88
CA TRP A 59 1.36 4.78 -11.75
C TRP A 59 -0.15 5.07 -11.66
N SER A 60 -0.98 4.22 -12.25
CA SER A 60 -2.44 4.32 -12.12
C SER A 60 -2.98 3.67 -10.84
N ASN A 61 -2.16 2.89 -10.11
CA ASN A 61 -2.56 2.13 -8.94
C ASN A 61 -1.53 2.25 -7.81
N HIS A 62 -1.68 3.27 -6.98
CA HIS A 62 -1.06 3.44 -5.66
C HIS A 62 0.49 3.32 -5.56
N ILE A 63 1.24 3.17 -6.66
CA ILE A 63 2.71 3.03 -6.60
C ILE A 63 3.40 4.24 -5.97
N VAL A 64 2.79 5.43 -6.12
CA VAL A 64 3.29 6.69 -5.54
C VAL A 64 3.42 6.59 -4.02
N TYR A 65 2.45 5.95 -3.35
CA TYR A 65 2.51 5.76 -1.90
C TYR A 65 3.62 4.80 -1.49
N VAL A 66 3.84 3.74 -2.27
CA VAL A 66 4.93 2.78 -2.04
C VAL A 66 6.29 3.46 -2.21
N ILE A 67 6.45 4.25 -3.27
CA ILE A 67 7.66 5.06 -3.51
C ILE A 67 7.88 6.00 -2.33
N ALA A 68 6.89 6.78 -1.92
CA ALA A 68 7.02 7.74 -0.83
C ALA A 68 7.47 7.08 0.48
N VAL A 69 6.83 5.97 0.87
CA VAL A 69 7.17 5.24 2.10
C VAL A 69 8.59 4.68 2.03
N VAL A 70 8.93 3.98 0.93
CA VAL A 70 10.25 3.35 0.81
C VAL A 70 11.36 4.40 0.67
N THR A 71 11.10 5.55 0.06
CA THR A 71 12.04 6.68 0.04
C THR A 71 12.36 7.18 1.43
N VAL A 72 11.35 7.40 2.28
CA VAL A 72 11.56 7.86 3.67
C VAL A 72 12.34 6.81 4.47
N VAL A 73 11.98 5.53 4.34
CA VAL A 73 12.70 4.43 5.00
C VAL A 73 14.14 4.36 4.50
N GLY A 74 14.39 4.44 3.19
CA GLY A 74 15.72 4.39 2.61
C GLY A 74 16.60 5.55 3.06
N MET A 75 16.04 6.76 3.12
CA MET A 75 16.72 7.93 3.68
C MET A 75 17.21 7.69 5.12
N MET A 76 16.41 7.04 5.96
CA MET A 76 16.75 6.80 7.37
C MET A 76 17.75 5.66 7.55
N PHE A 77 17.58 4.57 6.81
CA PHE A 77 18.37 3.34 6.97
C PHE A 77 19.70 3.32 6.22
N ASP A 78 19.85 4.12 5.16
CA ASP A 78 21.03 4.12 4.29
C ASP A 78 21.60 5.55 4.14
N THR A 79 21.97 6.13 5.28
CA THR A 79 22.46 7.52 5.37
C THR A 79 23.88 7.65 4.81
N SER A 80 24.76 6.70 5.13
CA SER A 80 26.11 6.54 4.56
C SER A 80 26.09 6.29 3.05
N GLY A 81 25.03 5.64 2.56
CA GLY A 81 24.91 5.23 1.17
C GLY A 81 25.97 4.19 0.78
N ASN A 82 26.17 4.05 -0.51
CA ASN A 82 27.20 3.19 -1.08
C ASN A 82 28.06 3.98 -2.08
N PRO A 83 29.23 3.45 -2.48
CA PRO A 83 30.11 4.14 -3.42
C PRO A 83 29.41 4.59 -4.71
N MET A 84 28.47 3.81 -5.26
CA MET A 84 27.71 4.20 -6.45
C MET A 84 26.78 5.39 -6.18
N TYR A 85 26.06 5.37 -5.07
CA TYR A 85 25.14 6.44 -4.65
C TYR A 85 25.89 7.69 -4.19
N ASN A 86 27.14 7.56 -3.80
CA ASN A 86 27.96 8.69 -3.36
C ASN A 86 28.65 9.40 -4.51
N LYS A 87 28.71 8.83 -5.72
CA LYS A 87 29.34 9.48 -6.88
C LYS A 87 28.76 10.85 -7.24
N PRO A 88 27.43 11.05 -7.30
CA PRO A 88 26.88 12.38 -7.56
C PRO A 88 27.22 13.38 -6.45
N LEU A 89 27.25 12.92 -5.20
CA LEU A 89 27.65 13.74 -4.05
C LEU A 89 29.13 14.15 -4.14
N GLU A 90 30.00 13.20 -4.48
CA GLU A 90 31.43 13.41 -4.71
C GLU A 90 31.66 14.47 -5.79
N TRP A 91 30.90 14.45 -6.89
CA TRP A 91 30.99 15.49 -7.93
C TRP A 91 30.59 16.87 -7.42
N ILE A 92 29.53 16.95 -6.61
CA ILE A 92 29.05 18.21 -6.02
C ILE A 92 30.10 18.82 -5.09
N VAL A 93 30.77 17.99 -4.28
CA VAL A 93 31.75 18.46 -3.29
C VAL A 93 33.19 18.51 -3.81
N SER A 94 33.47 17.93 -4.99
CA SER A 94 34.81 17.87 -5.59
C SER A 94 35.56 19.20 -5.70
N PRO A 95 34.91 20.37 -5.91
CA PRO A 95 35.63 21.65 -5.89
C PRO A 95 36.14 22.05 -4.50
N ILE A 96 35.57 21.47 -3.44
CA ILE A 96 35.86 21.79 -2.03
C ILE A 96 36.87 20.80 -1.45
N GLY A 97 36.80 19.54 -1.86
CA GLY A 97 37.70 18.48 -1.41
C GLY A 97 37.22 17.08 -1.79
N GLU A 98 37.84 16.06 -1.20
CA GLU A 98 37.49 14.66 -1.40
C GLU A 98 36.43 14.21 -0.39
N LEU A 99 35.40 13.50 -0.86
CA LEU A 99 34.37 12.94 0.01
C LEU A 99 34.92 11.71 0.75
N GLN A 100 34.95 11.79 2.07
CA GLN A 100 35.33 10.69 2.95
C GLN A 100 34.10 10.13 3.65
N VAL A 101 33.91 8.82 3.58
CA VAL A 101 32.84 8.10 4.28
C VAL A 101 33.48 7.23 5.34
N MET A 102 33.30 7.61 6.59
CA MET A 102 33.82 6.91 7.76
C MET A 102 32.67 6.18 8.42
N GLN A 103 32.77 4.85 8.50
CA GLN A 103 31.79 4.02 9.20
C GLN A 103 32.47 3.31 10.35
N ASP A 104 32.02 3.61 11.56
CA ASP A 104 32.44 2.94 12.77
C ASP A 104 31.34 1.98 13.22
N VAL A 105 31.65 0.68 13.26
CA VAL A 105 30.76 -0.35 13.78
C VAL A 105 31.31 -0.82 15.12
N ASN A 106 30.73 -0.31 16.20
CA ASN A 106 31.11 -0.68 17.55
C ASN A 106 30.20 -1.80 18.07
N ASN A 107 30.80 -2.83 18.67
CA ASN A 107 30.10 -3.91 19.34
C ASN A 107 30.31 -3.76 20.85
N TYR A 108 29.27 -3.35 21.57
CA TYR A 108 29.35 -3.11 23.01
C TYR A 108 29.03 -4.36 23.82
N ALA A 109 28.18 -5.25 23.30
CA ALA A 109 27.79 -6.50 23.93
C ALA A 109 27.30 -7.52 22.88
N PRO A 110 27.26 -8.83 23.18
CA PRO A 110 26.71 -9.83 22.25
C PRO A 110 25.28 -9.46 21.81
N GLY A 111 25.14 -9.08 20.53
CA GLY A 111 23.86 -8.66 19.94
C GLY A 111 23.59 -7.16 19.96
N GLU A 112 24.47 -6.34 20.56
CA GLU A 112 24.36 -4.88 20.61
C GLU A 112 25.43 -4.23 19.73
N TYR A 113 24.97 -3.67 18.61
CA TYR A 113 25.81 -2.98 17.63
C TYR A 113 25.40 -1.51 17.55
N ALA A 114 26.36 -0.61 17.67
CA ALA A 114 26.20 0.79 17.35
C ALA A 114 26.95 1.08 16.05
N ILE A 115 26.26 1.78 15.15
CA ILE A 115 26.81 2.19 13.86
C ILE A 115 26.83 3.71 13.86
N SER A 116 28.02 4.27 13.69
CA SER A 116 28.22 5.69 13.50
C SER A 116 28.73 5.92 12.08
N ASP A 117 27.90 6.55 11.26
CA ASP A 117 28.24 6.93 9.90
C ASP A 117 28.58 8.43 9.90
N ASN A 118 29.83 8.78 9.59
CA ASN A 118 30.26 10.17 9.41
C ASN A 118 30.71 10.40 7.97
N ILE A 119 30.09 11.38 7.30
CA ILE A 119 30.46 11.80 5.95
C ILE A 119 31.06 13.20 6.04
N ALA A 120 32.32 13.30 5.66
CA ALA A 120 33.08 14.54 5.71
C ALA A 120 33.79 14.83 4.38
N ILE A 121 34.21 16.07 4.19
CA ILE A 121 35.02 16.50 3.06
C ILE A 121 36.44 16.74 3.57
N LEU A 122 37.40 16.03 3.01
CA LEU A 122 38.82 16.25 3.23
C LEU A 122 39.33 17.28 2.22
N LYS A 123 39.73 18.46 2.70
CA LYS A 123 40.33 19.51 1.89
C LYS A 123 41.78 19.19 1.54
N GLN A 124 42.30 19.90 0.54
CA GLN A 124 43.70 19.81 0.12
C GLN A 124 44.71 20.28 1.19
N ASP A 125 44.27 21.14 2.12
CA ASP A 125 45.07 21.63 3.26
C ASP A 125 45.06 20.65 4.47
N GLY A 126 44.38 19.51 4.33
CA GLY A 126 44.19 18.53 5.41
C GLY A 126 43.05 18.88 6.37
N GLY A 127 42.35 19.99 6.17
CA GLY A 127 41.17 20.35 6.95
C GLY A 127 39.97 19.44 6.65
N ILE A 128 39.19 19.13 7.68
CA ILE A 128 37.98 18.30 7.57
C ILE A 128 36.75 19.21 7.70
N ILE A 129 35.83 19.14 6.74
CA ILE A 129 34.51 19.77 6.85
C ILE A 129 33.46 18.67 7.04
N GLU A 130 32.73 18.72 8.15
CA GLU A 130 31.58 17.86 8.36
C GLU A 130 30.37 18.38 7.58
N LEU A 131 29.68 17.47 6.89
CA LEU A 131 28.43 17.81 6.21
C LEU A 131 27.27 17.84 7.21
N SER A 132 26.37 18.82 7.06
CA SER A 132 25.17 18.89 7.88
C SER A 132 24.33 17.62 7.72
N THR A 133 23.98 16.98 8.84
CA THR A 133 23.14 15.78 8.86
C THR A 133 21.78 16.01 8.18
N ALA A 134 21.18 17.18 8.39
CA ALA A 134 19.90 17.54 7.76
C ALA A 134 20.02 17.61 6.22
N TRP A 135 21.12 18.17 5.73
CA TRP A 135 21.39 18.26 4.30
C TRP A 135 21.63 16.87 3.70
N LEU A 136 22.38 16.00 4.40
CA LEU A 136 22.60 14.62 3.98
C LEU A 136 21.28 13.85 3.88
N TYR A 137 20.39 13.96 4.87
CA TYR A 137 19.07 13.35 4.81
C TYR A 137 18.25 13.86 3.62
N LEU A 138 18.26 15.17 3.37
CA LEU A 138 17.56 15.75 2.22
C LEU A 138 18.14 15.23 0.89
N TYR A 139 19.46 15.17 0.76
CA TYR A 139 20.13 14.61 -0.40
C TYR A 139 19.72 13.13 -0.62
N ARG A 140 19.74 12.32 0.45
CA ARG A 140 19.31 10.91 0.39
C ARG A 140 17.85 10.76 0.02
N PHE A 141 16.98 11.59 0.57
CA PHE A 141 15.56 11.61 0.20
C PHE A 141 15.39 11.81 -1.31
N VAL A 142 16.02 12.84 -1.88
CA VAL A 142 15.94 13.14 -3.32
C VAL A 142 16.52 11.97 -4.15
N GLN A 143 17.65 11.42 -3.72
CA GLN A 143 18.29 10.29 -4.37
C GLN A 143 17.39 9.04 -4.41
N TYR A 144 16.85 8.60 -3.27
CA TYR A 144 15.96 7.44 -3.23
C TYR A 144 14.64 7.70 -3.95
N LEU A 145 14.10 8.92 -3.88
CA LEU A 145 12.92 9.31 -4.65
C LEU A 145 13.15 9.13 -6.15
N ALA A 146 14.29 9.61 -6.66
CA ALA A 146 14.65 9.46 -8.06
C ALA A 146 14.83 7.98 -8.44
N LEU A 147 15.59 7.23 -7.64
CA LEU A 147 15.83 5.80 -7.86
C LEU A 147 14.53 5.00 -7.94
N TYR A 148 13.66 5.11 -6.93
CA TYR A 148 12.42 4.34 -6.88
C TYR A 148 11.38 4.81 -7.89
N SER A 149 11.41 6.08 -8.30
CA SER A 149 10.58 6.56 -9.41
C SER A 149 11.00 5.94 -10.74
N ILE A 150 12.30 5.86 -11.01
CA ILE A 150 12.84 5.22 -12.23
C ILE A 150 12.53 3.72 -12.22
N VAL A 151 12.92 3.02 -11.14
CA VAL A 151 12.69 1.58 -11.00
C VAL A 151 11.19 1.26 -11.03
N GLY A 152 10.38 2.02 -10.31
CA GLY A 152 8.92 1.85 -10.28
C GLY A 152 8.27 2.04 -11.65
N THR A 153 8.81 2.95 -12.48
CA THR A 153 8.35 3.13 -13.87
C THR A 153 8.67 1.90 -14.73
N VAL A 154 9.89 1.37 -14.62
CA VAL A 154 10.29 0.15 -15.33
C VAL A 154 9.45 -1.05 -14.89
N LEU A 155 9.31 -1.26 -13.58
CA LEU A 155 8.50 -2.35 -13.03
C LEU A 155 7.01 -2.20 -13.37
N GLY A 156 6.48 -0.98 -13.38
CA GLY A 156 5.11 -0.71 -13.82
C GLY A 156 4.88 -1.09 -15.29
N ALA A 157 5.86 -0.84 -16.17
CA ALA A 157 5.82 -1.27 -17.56
C ALA A 157 5.88 -2.80 -17.70
N VAL A 158 6.68 -3.48 -16.87
CA VAL A 158 6.74 -4.94 -16.79
C VAL A 158 5.40 -5.52 -16.30
N ASN A 159 4.82 -4.95 -15.24
CA ASN A 159 3.55 -5.38 -14.66
C ASN A 159 2.40 -5.34 -15.66
N ARG A 160 2.37 -4.34 -16.55
CA ARG A 160 1.36 -4.24 -17.62
C ARG A 160 1.45 -5.37 -18.65
N ARG A 161 2.59 -6.03 -18.78
CA ARG A 161 2.80 -7.16 -19.71
C ARG A 161 2.50 -8.52 -19.07
N LEU A 162 2.32 -8.58 -17.75
CA LEU A 162 2.02 -9.83 -17.06
C LEU A 162 0.54 -10.21 -17.28
N PRO A 163 0.23 -11.48 -17.59
CA PRO A 163 -1.15 -11.94 -17.76
C PRO A 163 -1.95 -11.67 -16.48
N GLU A 164 -3.21 -11.27 -16.61
CA GLU A 164 -4.06 -11.02 -15.44
C GLU A 164 -4.05 -12.21 -14.49
N ARG A 165 -3.97 -11.94 -13.18
CA ARG A 165 -4.13 -13.00 -12.19
C ARG A 165 -5.59 -13.42 -12.25
N ASP A 166 -5.84 -14.63 -12.71
CA ASP A 166 -7.14 -15.27 -12.62
C ASP A 166 -7.46 -15.49 -11.14
N TYR A 167 -8.13 -14.52 -10.53
CA TYR A 167 -8.69 -14.67 -9.21
C TYR A 167 -9.87 -15.62 -9.35
N LYS A 168 -9.63 -16.91 -9.13
CA LYS A 168 -10.73 -17.85 -8.89
C LYS A 168 -11.52 -17.30 -7.70
N LEU A 169 -12.68 -16.71 -7.97
CA LEU A 169 -13.67 -16.43 -6.95
C LEU A 169 -14.03 -17.79 -6.35
N ILE A 170 -13.43 -18.13 -5.21
CA ILE A 170 -13.88 -19.26 -4.40
C ILE A 170 -15.14 -18.80 -3.70
N GLN A 171 -16.24 -18.76 -4.43
CA GLN A 171 -17.60 -18.74 -3.89
C GLN A 171 -18.55 -19.23 -4.97
N THR A 172 -18.39 -20.50 -5.35
CA THR A 172 -19.56 -21.30 -5.72
C THR A 172 -20.06 -21.92 -4.42
N VAL A 173 -20.77 -21.13 -3.61
CA VAL A 173 -21.73 -21.74 -2.70
C VAL A 173 -22.74 -22.38 -3.65
N ASP A 174 -22.83 -23.70 -3.64
CA ASP A 174 -23.91 -24.42 -4.30
C ASP A 174 -25.20 -24.06 -3.54
N GLU A 175 -25.73 -22.90 -3.86
CA GLU A 175 -26.79 -22.20 -3.13
C GLU A 175 -28.14 -22.78 -3.58
N THR A 176 -28.36 -24.05 -3.30
CA THR A 176 -29.73 -24.53 -3.16
C THR A 176 -30.26 -23.92 -1.87
N LEU A 177 -31.00 -22.82 -1.99
CA LEU A 177 -31.68 -22.22 -0.86
C LEU A 177 -32.56 -23.30 -0.21
N PRO A 178 -32.42 -23.58 1.10
CA PRO A 178 -33.33 -24.49 1.77
C PRO A 178 -34.76 -23.93 1.65
N ALA A 179 -35.72 -24.81 1.41
CA ALA A 179 -37.09 -24.46 1.01
C ALA A 179 -37.81 -23.49 1.99
N ASP A 180 -37.34 -23.41 3.25
CA ASP A 180 -37.86 -22.48 4.24
C ASP A 180 -37.45 -21.02 3.98
N LEU A 181 -36.24 -20.80 3.44
CA LEU A 181 -35.75 -19.48 3.07
C LEU A 181 -36.39 -19.00 1.77
N GLU A 182 -36.61 -19.88 0.78
CA GLU A 182 -37.33 -19.52 -0.45
C GLU A 182 -38.75 -19.02 -0.14
N GLN A 183 -39.46 -19.69 0.77
CA GLN A 183 -40.80 -19.29 1.18
C GLN A 183 -40.80 -17.93 1.89
N LYS A 184 -39.81 -17.67 2.76
CA LYS A 184 -39.67 -16.37 3.45
C LYS A 184 -39.34 -15.25 2.47
N VAL A 185 -38.46 -15.51 1.51
CA VAL A 185 -38.08 -14.54 0.46
C VAL A 185 -39.28 -14.25 -0.45
N ALA A 186 -40.02 -15.27 -0.87
CA ALA A 186 -41.22 -15.10 -1.69
C ALA A 186 -42.33 -14.33 -0.96
N ALA A 187 -42.55 -14.60 0.34
CA ALA A 187 -43.51 -13.87 1.15
C ALA A 187 -43.11 -12.40 1.35
N GLU A 188 -41.82 -12.12 1.58
CA GLU A 188 -41.30 -10.76 1.73
C GLU A 188 -41.33 -10.00 0.40
N LEU A 189 -41.04 -10.65 -0.73
CA LEU A 189 -41.18 -10.05 -2.07
C LEU A 189 -42.65 -9.69 -2.36
N LYS A 190 -43.58 -10.60 -2.08
CA LYS A 190 -45.01 -10.34 -2.25
C LYS A 190 -45.49 -9.16 -1.39
N ARG A 191 -45.05 -9.10 -0.12
CA ARG A 191 -45.35 -7.97 0.76
C ARG A 191 -44.79 -6.65 0.23
N ARG A 192 -43.59 -6.67 -0.37
CA ARG A 192 -42.98 -5.49 -1.00
C ARG A 192 -43.69 -5.06 -2.27
N GLU A 193 -44.19 -5.99 -3.07
CA GLU A 193 -45.02 -5.68 -4.25
C GLU A 193 -46.39 -5.10 -3.85
N GLU A 194 -47.01 -5.64 -2.82
CA GLU A 194 -48.26 -5.09 -2.24
C GLU A 194 -48.04 -3.68 -1.66
N ALA A 195 -46.91 -3.45 -0.97
CA ALA A 195 -46.55 -2.12 -0.48
C ALA A 195 -46.17 -1.13 -1.61
N ALA A 196 -45.50 -1.62 -2.65
CA ALA A 196 -45.12 -0.82 -3.83
C ALA A 196 -46.33 -0.47 -4.70
N SER A 197 -47.34 -1.34 -4.77
CA SER A 197 -48.60 -1.08 -5.49
C SER A 197 -49.52 -0.13 -4.73
N ALA A 198 -49.61 -0.24 -3.40
CA ALA A 198 -50.36 0.70 -2.57
C ALA A 198 -49.81 2.15 -2.64
N GLY A 199 -48.49 2.31 -2.79
CA GLY A 199 -47.82 3.61 -2.90
C GLY A 199 -47.89 4.29 -4.27
N ARG A 200 -48.66 3.75 -5.23
CA ARG A 200 -48.79 4.28 -6.61
C ARG A 200 -50.08 5.06 -6.89
N ILE A 201 -51.01 5.11 -5.94
CA ILE A 201 -52.31 5.79 -6.12
C ILE A 201 -52.21 7.19 -5.50
N LEU A 202 -52.22 8.23 -6.34
CA LEU A 202 -52.33 9.61 -5.86
C LEU A 202 -53.80 9.90 -5.51
N PRO A 203 -54.09 10.61 -4.40
CA PRO A 203 -55.41 11.18 -4.15
C PRO A 203 -55.80 12.17 -5.26
N ASP A 204 -57.06 12.16 -5.67
CA ASP A 204 -57.59 12.95 -6.80
C ASP A 204 -57.29 14.46 -6.69
N GLU A 205 -57.28 15.00 -5.47
CA GLU A 205 -56.96 16.41 -5.19
C GLU A 205 -55.50 16.78 -5.54
N ILE A 206 -54.57 15.87 -5.30
CA ILE A 206 -53.15 16.06 -5.60
C ILE A 206 -52.92 15.89 -7.11
N GLN A 207 -53.65 14.99 -7.76
CA GLN A 207 -53.57 14.79 -9.21
C GLN A 207 -53.99 16.05 -9.99
N ALA A 208 -55.07 16.71 -9.57
CA ALA A 208 -55.50 18.00 -10.14
C ALA A 208 -54.43 19.10 -9.99
N SER A 209 -53.76 19.11 -8.83
CA SER A 209 -52.67 20.06 -8.53
C SER A 209 -51.41 19.80 -9.39
N VAL A 210 -51.06 18.53 -9.60
CA VAL A 210 -49.96 18.11 -10.50
C VAL A 210 -50.26 18.53 -11.94
N TRP A 211 -51.50 18.36 -12.40
CA TRP A 211 -51.92 18.73 -13.75
C TRP A 211 -51.83 20.26 -13.98
N LYS A 212 -52.29 21.05 -13.02
CA LYS A 212 -52.18 22.51 -13.06
C LYS A 212 -50.71 22.97 -13.10
N LEU A 213 -49.85 22.37 -12.27
CA LEU A 213 -48.41 22.67 -12.27
C LEU A 213 -47.73 22.29 -13.59
N LYS A 214 -48.18 21.24 -14.27
CA LYS A 214 -47.72 20.87 -15.61
C LYS A 214 -48.13 21.90 -16.66
N GLN A 215 -49.40 22.32 -16.66
CA GLN A 215 -49.91 23.34 -17.58
C GLN A 215 -49.18 24.69 -17.43
N ASP A 216 -48.85 25.06 -16.19
CA ASP A 216 -48.08 26.27 -15.88
C ASP A 216 -46.58 26.15 -16.25
N GLY A 217 -46.14 25.05 -16.88
CA GLY A 217 -44.75 24.80 -17.26
C GLY A 217 -43.81 24.46 -16.09
N LYS A 218 -44.36 24.24 -14.88
CA LYS A 218 -43.60 24.00 -13.64
C LYS A 218 -43.39 22.49 -13.39
N LEU A 219 -42.60 21.86 -14.26
CA LEU A 219 -42.33 20.42 -14.22
C LEU A 219 -41.63 19.95 -12.94
N ILE A 220 -40.62 20.68 -12.44
CA ILE A 220 -39.87 20.27 -11.25
C ILE A 220 -40.78 20.25 -10.00
N PRO A 221 -41.60 21.28 -9.72
CA PRO A 221 -42.61 21.22 -8.66
C PRO A 221 -43.62 20.08 -8.82
N ALA A 222 -44.10 19.81 -10.04
CA ALA A 222 -45.03 18.72 -10.31
C ALA A 222 -44.43 17.35 -9.96
N ILE A 223 -43.18 17.08 -10.38
CA ILE A 223 -42.45 15.84 -10.08
C ILE A 223 -42.19 15.71 -8.58
N LYS A 224 -41.85 16.81 -7.91
CA LYS A 224 -41.63 16.81 -6.45
C LYS A 224 -42.90 16.46 -5.70
N LEU A 225 -44.04 17.01 -6.12
CA LEU A 225 -45.34 16.74 -5.51
C LEU A 225 -45.75 15.26 -5.65
N VAL A 226 -45.54 14.67 -6.84
CA VAL A 226 -45.76 13.23 -7.07
C VAL A 226 -44.89 12.39 -6.14
N ARG A 227 -43.60 12.70 -5.99
CA ARG A 227 -42.68 11.95 -5.10
C ARG A 227 -42.96 12.12 -3.61
N MET A 228 -43.62 13.20 -3.21
CA MET A 228 -44.00 13.39 -1.81
C MET A 228 -45.20 12.53 -1.41
N HIS A 229 -46.07 12.23 -2.36
CA HIS A 229 -47.30 11.46 -2.14
C HIS A 229 -47.23 10.04 -2.73
N THR A 230 -46.11 9.65 -3.33
CA THR A 230 -45.84 8.30 -3.84
C THR A 230 -44.42 7.86 -3.51
N ASN A 231 -44.19 6.55 -3.42
CA ASN A 231 -42.85 5.98 -3.28
C ASN A 231 -42.12 5.81 -4.63
N LEU A 232 -42.50 6.58 -5.65
CA LEU A 232 -41.86 6.50 -6.96
C LEU A 232 -40.44 7.05 -6.92
N SER A 233 -39.53 6.37 -7.62
CA SER A 233 -38.20 6.90 -7.89
C SER A 233 -38.29 8.17 -8.75
N LEU A 234 -37.22 8.96 -8.77
CA LEU A 234 -37.19 10.23 -9.53
C LEU A 234 -37.52 10.03 -11.03
N GLY A 235 -37.03 8.94 -11.62
CA GLY A 235 -37.29 8.61 -13.02
C GLY A 235 -38.75 8.24 -13.27
N GLU A 236 -39.35 7.43 -12.39
CA GLU A 236 -40.75 7.01 -12.52
C GLU A 236 -41.71 8.18 -12.28
N ALA A 237 -41.44 9.04 -11.30
CA ALA A 237 -42.25 10.23 -11.04
C ALA A 237 -42.21 11.22 -12.21
N LYS A 238 -41.06 11.36 -12.88
CA LYS A 238 -40.93 12.15 -14.11
C LYS A 238 -41.78 11.58 -15.24
N GLN A 239 -41.67 10.28 -15.50
CA GLN A 239 -42.47 9.60 -16.51
C GLN A 239 -43.98 9.69 -16.23
N TYR A 240 -44.37 9.63 -14.95
CA TYR A 240 -45.76 9.79 -14.53
C TYR A 240 -46.29 11.19 -14.87
N VAL A 241 -45.55 12.25 -14.51
CA VAL A 241 -45.93 13.63 -14.85
C VAL A 241 -45.94 13.88 -16.35
N GLU A 242 -45.02 13.28 -17.10
CA GLU A 242 -44.95 13.43 -18.56
C GLU A 242 -46.15 12.80 -19.28
N LYS A 243 -46.73 11.71 -18.73
CA LYS A 243 -47.90 11.00 -19.29
C LYS A 243 -49.26 11.63 -18.97
N LEU A 244 -49.36 12.48 -17.94
CA LEU A 244 -50.57 13.23 -17.55
C LEU A 244 -51.00 14.28 -18.59
#